data_AF-A0A939KV91-F1
#
_entry.id   AF-A0A939KV91-F1
#
_cell.length_a   1.000
_cell.length_b   1.000
_cell.length_c   1.000
_cell.angle_alpha   90.00
_cell.angle_beta   90.00
_cell.angle_gamma   90.00
#
_symmetry.space_group_name_H-M   'P 1'
#
loop_
_entity.id
_entity.type
_entity.pdbx_description
1 polymer ?
#
loop_
_entity_poly.entity_id
_entity_poly.type
_entity_poly.pdbx_seq_one_letter_code
_entity_poly.pdbx_strand_id
1 'polypeptide(L)'
;MNQEEQNPLRSKLEKELQESQWLQKFKQLSEGLRQIKAEIPLTQLCTLEWITDTESLIIHCPNPEVRAGLSQQISQIAQINIGANLFILKYPNYQDIIIHPNC
;
A
#
# COMPACT_ATOMS: atom_id res chain seq x y z
N MET A 1 1.27 43.97 -19.24
CA MET A 1 0.48 43.36 -18.15
C MET A 1 -0.15 42.11 -18.73
N ASN A 2 0.50 40.96 -18.54
CA ASN A 2 -0.02 39.70 -19.07
C ASN A 2 -1.20 39.27 -18.20
N GLN A 3 -2.36 39.18 -18.84
CA GLN A 3 -3.52 38.50 -18.29
C GLN A 3 -3.13 37.02 -18.18
N GLU A 4 -2.64 36.62 -17.00
CA GLU A 4 -2.66 35.23 -16.58
C GLU A 4 -4.14 34.82 -16.55
N GLU A 5 -4.59 34.29 -17.70
CA GLU A 5 -5.83 33.55 -17.81
C GLU A 5 -5.81 32.50 -16.70
N GLN A 6 -6.56 32.79 -15.64
CA GLN A 6 -7.13 31.79 -14.74
C GLN A 6 -7.98 30.88 -15.62
N ASN A 7 -7.33 29.89 -16.25
CA ASN A 7 -7.96 29.00 -17.18
C ASN A 7 -8.96 28.18 -16.37
N PRO A 8 -10.27 28.43 -16.48
CA PRO A 8 -11.26 27.83 -15.59
C PRO A 8 -11.29 26.31 -15.74
N LEU A 9 -10.83 25.80 -16.89
CA LEU A 9 -10.62 24.37 -17.15
C LEU A 9 -9.51 23.78 -16.28
N ARG A 10 -8.43 24.52 -15.99
CA ARG A 10 -7.36 24.05 -15.08
C ARG A 10 -7.89 23.92 -13.66
N SER A 11 -8.53 24.95 -13.13
CA SER A 11 -9.08 24.89 -11.76
C SER A 11 -10.21 23.87 -11.62
N LYS A 12 -10.97 23.62 -12.70
CA LYS A 12 -12.01 22.58 -12.73
C LYS A 12 -11.39 21.18 -12.81
N LEU A 13 -10.37 20.97 -13.64
CA LEU A 13 -9.60 19.72 -13.64
C LEU A 13 -8.95 19.48 -12.27
N GLU A 14 -8.33 20.50 -11.66
CA GLU A 14 -7.70 20.37 -10.34
C GLU A 14 -8.72 20.04 -9.25
N LYS A 15 -9.91 20.66 -9.29
CA LYS A 15 -11.01 20.29 -8.41
C LYS A 15 -11.48 18.86 -8.64
N GLU A 16 -11.74 18.45 -9.89
CA GLU A 16 -12.15 17.08 -10.19
C GLU A 16 -11.06 16.05 -9.87
N LEU A 17 -9.78 16.42 -9.98
CA LEU A 17 -8.65 15.62 -9.50
C LEU A 17 -8.69 15.49 -7.98
N GLN A 18 -8.86 16.59 -7.24
CA GLN A 18 -8.91 16.58 -5.77
C GLN A 18 -10.17 15.91 -5.20
N GLU A 19 -11.30 16.01 -5.90
CA GLU A 19 -12.57 15.36 -5.58
C GLU A 19 -12.62 13.91 -6.09
N SER A 20 -11.63 13.49 -6.88
CA SER A 20 -11.55 12.12 -7.37
C SER A 20 -11.34 11.16 -6.20
N GLN A 21 -12.32 10.28 -5.98
CA GLN A 21 -12.26 9.22 -4.98
C GLN A 21 -10.99 8.36 -5.12
N TRP A 22 -10.48 8.23 -6.35
CA TRP A 22 -9.24 7.54 -6.64
C TRP A 22 -8.02 8.21 -5.97
N LEU A 23 -7.93 9.54 -5.98
CA LEU A 23 -6.83 10.29 -5.35
C LEU A 23 -6.90 10.24 -3.83
N GLN A 24 -8.10 10.27 -3.26
CA GLN A 24 -8.31 10.06 -1.83
C GLN A 24 -7.86 8.66 -1.41
N LYS A 25 -8.28 7.62 -2.16
CA LYS A 25 -7.82 6.25 -1.93
C LYS A 25 -6.30 6.10 -2.10
N PHE A 26 -5.72 6.70 -3.14
CA PHE A 26 -4.28 6.66 -3.36
C PHE A 26 -3.49 7.30 -2.20
N LYS A 27 -3.94 8.46 -1.69
CA LYS A 27 -3.35 9.09 -0.51
C LYS A 27 -3.40 8.15 0.71
N GLN A 28 -4.57 7.58 1.00
CA GLN A 28 -4.72 6.62 2.10
C GLN A 28 -3.80 5.41 1.95
N LEU A 29 -3.69 4.86 0.74
CA LEU A 29 -2.78 3.75 0.44
C LEU A 29 -1.32 4.14 0.64
N SER A 30 -0.89 5.29 0.14
CA SER A 30 0.48 5.76 0.32
C SER A 30 0.85 5.96 1.79
N GLU A 31 -0.09 6.47 2.59
CA GLU A 31 0.10 6.62 4.04
C GLU A 31 0.17 5.26 4.73
N GLY A 32 -0.71 4.33 4.35
CA GLY A 32 -0.70 2.97 4.88
C GLY A 32 0.58 2.19 4.54
N LEU A 33 1.07 2.29 3.30
CA LEU A 33 2.35 1.71 2.89
C LEU A 33 3.53 2.29 3.70
N ARG A 34 3.46 3.59 4.04
CA ARG A 34 4.47 4.22 4.89
C ARG A 34 4.40 3.72 6.33
N GLN A 35 3.19 3.52 6.86
CA GLN A 35 2.97 2.96 8.18
C GLN A 35 3.54 1.53 8.28
N ILE A 36 3.26 0.66 7.30
CA ILE A 36 3.81 -0.70 7.27
C ILE A 36 5.33 -0.70 7.35
N LYS A 37 5.98 0.17 6.58
CA LYS A 37 7.44 0.30 6.57
C LYS A 37 8.02 0.83 7.87
N ALA A 38 7.23 1.56 8.66
CA ALA A 38 7.63 2.07 9.96
C ALA A 38 7.45 1.01 11.06
N GLU A 39 6.32 0.31 11.07
CA GLU A 39 6.01 -0.71 12.08
C GLU A 39 6.76 -2.02 11.84
N ILE A 40 7.03 -2.37 10.57
CA ILE A 40 7.66 -3.63 10.18
C ILE A 40 8.87 -3.32 9.28
N PRO A 41 10.04 -3.03 9.84
CA PRO A 41 11.22 -2.57 9.09
C PRO A 41 11.67 -3.54 7.99
N LEU A 42 11.46 -4.85 8.17
CA LEU A 42 11.78 -5.86 7.16
C LEU A 42 11.04 -5.65 5.83
N THR A 43 9.87 -5.01 5.87
CA THR A 43 9.11 -4.68 4.64
C THR A 43 9.78 -3.59 3.80
N GLN A 44 10.73 -2.83 4.34
CA GLN A 44 11.53 -1.87 3.57
C GLN A 44 12.42 -2.55 2.54
N LEU A 45 12.82 -3.80 2.80
CA LEU A 45 13.60 -4.63 1.88
C LEU A 45 12.72 -5.33 0.84
N CYS A 46 11.39 -5.28 1.01
CA CYS A 46 10.43 -5.96 0.16
C CYS A 46 9.85 -5.03 -0.90
N THR A 47 9.45 -5.60 -2.04
CA THR A 47 8.60 -4.90 -3.00
C THR A 47 7.15 -5.06 -2.55
N LEU A 48 6.45 -3.94 -2.35
CA LEU A 48 5.06 -3.89 -1.93
C LEU A 48 4.18 -3.61 -3.14
N GLU A 49 3.23 -4.48 -3.42
CA GLU A 49 2.27 -4.37 -4.53
C GLU A 49 0.85 -4.36 -3.98
N TRP A 50 0.10 -3.29 -4.24
CA TRP A 50 -1.30 -3.19 -3.86
C TRP A 50 -2.21 -3.64 -4.99
N ILE A 51 -3.07 -4.61 -4.72
CA ILE A 51 -4.09 -5.10 -5.65
C ILE A 51 -5.41 -4.42 -5.30
N THR A 52 -5.86 -3.52 -6.17
CA THR A 52 -7.09 -2.75 -5.96
C THR A 52 -8.35 -3.59 -6.03
N ASP A 53 -8.40 -4.62 -6.87
CA ASP A 53 -9.60 -5.45 -7.07
C ASP A 53 -9.98 -6.26 -5.83
N THR A 54 -8.97 -6.73 -5.09
CA THR A 54 -9.16 -7.54 -3.87
C THR A 54 -8.82 -6.76 -2.60
N GLU A 55 -8.45 -5.48 -2.74
CA GLU A 55 -7.91 -4.63 -1.67
C GLU A 55 -6.85 -5.38 -0.85
N SER A 56 -5.90 -6.02 -1.54
CA SER A 56 -4.90 -6.89 -0.90
C SER A 56 -3.50 -6.32 -1.09
N LEU A 57 -2.64 -6.50 -0.10
CA LEU A 57 -1.24 -6.13 -0.20
C LEU A 57 -0.36 -7.36 -0.37
N ILE A 58 0.38 -7.41 -1.48
CA ILE A 58 1.39 -8.43 -1.74
C ILE A 58 2.77 -7.89 -1.33
N ILE A 59 3.46 -8.65 -0.50
CA ILE A 59 4.80 -8.36 0.01
C ILE A 59 5.77 -9.34 -0.63
N HIS A 60 6.46 -8.90 -1.67
CA HIS A 60 7.49 -9.68 -2.35
C HIS A 60 8.79 -9.62 -1.54
N CYS A 61 9.12 -10.73 -0.90
CA CYS A 61 10.35 -10.88 -0.14
C CYS A 61 11.53 -11.03 -1.11
N PRO A 62 12.67 -10.36 -0.89
CA PRO A 62 13.84 -10.47 -1.78
C PRO A 62 14.63 -11.77 -1.56
N ASN A 63 14.53 -12.37 -0.38
CA ASN A 63 15.29 -13.55 0.03
C ASN A 63 14.48 -14.36 1.08
N PRO A 64 14.85 -15.63 1.35
CA PRO A 64 14.08 -16.48 2.25
C PRO A 64 14.23 -16.06 3.72
N GLU A 65 15.31 -15.37 4.10
CA GLU A 65 15.53 -14.87 5.45
C GLU A 65 14.53 -13.77 5.82
N VAL A 66 14.29 -12.82 4.91
CA VAL A 66 13.27 -11.77 5.08
C VAL A 66 11.88 -12.39 5.15
N ARG A 67 11.58 -13.39 4.31
CA ARG A 67 10.31 -14.13 4.40
C ARG A 67 10.13 -14.81 5.75
N ALA A 68 11.17 -15.47 6.26
CA ALA A 68 11.13 -16.13 7.56
C ALA A 68 10.95 -15.10 8.70
N GLY A 69 11.65 -13.97 8.65
CA GLY A 69 11.51 -12.88 9.61
C GLY A 69 10.11 -12.26 9.61
N LEU A 70 9.53 -12.03 8.43
CA LEU A 70 8.14 -11.56 8.29
C LEU A 70 7.13 -12.61 8.75
N SER A 71 7.39 -13.90 8.50
CA SER A 71 6.55 -14.99 8.99
C SER A 71 6.52 -15.10 10.52
N GLN A 72 7.54 -14.61 11.22
CA GLN A 72 7.53 -14.52 12.69
C GLN A 72 6.75 -13.30 13.20
N GLN A 73 6.47 -12.33 12.33
CA GLN A 73 5.78 -11.09 12.64
C GLN A 73 4.34 -11.07 12.10
N ILE A 74 3.77 -12.23 11.73
CA ILE A 74 2.41 -12.36 11.18
C ILE A 74 1.38 -11.62 12.05
N SER A 75 1.45 -11.76 13.37
CA SER A 75 0.52 -11.09 14.28
C SER A 75 0.63 -9.57 14.24
N GLN A 76 1.84 -9.02 14.04
CA GLN A 76 2.05 -7.58 13.89
C GLN A 76 1.55 -7.10 12.52
N ILE A 77 1.84 -7.86 11.45
CA ILE A 77 1.31 -7.59 10.11
C ILE A 77 -0.23 -7.55 10.13
N ALA A 78 -0.85 -8.50 10.81
CA ALA A 78 -2.30 -8.57 10.95
C ALA A 78 -2.90 -7.38 11.72
N GLN A 79 -2.16 -6.72 12.61
CA GLN A 79 -2.65 -5.55 13.34
C GLN A 79 -2.61 -4.26 12.51
N ILE A 80 -1.96 -4.28 11.35
CA ILE A 80 -1.84 -3.08 10.53
C ILE A 80 -3.16 -2.79 9.84
N ASN A 81 -3.78 -1.68 10.23
CA ASN A 81 -5.03 -1.22 9.64
C ASN A 81 -4.77 -0.19 8.53
N ILE A 82 -4.57 -0.69 7.31
CA ILE A 82 -4.42 0.14 6.11
C ILE A 82 -5.53 -0.07 5.09
N GLY A 83 -6.66 -0.65 5.53
CA GLY A 83 -7.78 -1.01 4.66
C GLY A 83 -7.49 -2.19 3.72
N ALA A 84 -6.49 -3.02 4.04
CA ALA A 84 -6.24 -4.26 3.31
C ALA A 84 -7.20 -5.34 3.80
N ASN A 85 -7.81 -6.09 2.89
CA ASN A 85 -8.55 -7.31 3.21
C ASN A 85 -7.59 -8.46 3.54
N LEU A 86 -6.43 -8.50 2.89
CA LEU A 86 -5.44 -9.58 3.01
C LEU A 86 -4.02 -9.04 2.81
N PHE A 87 -3.06 -9.62 3.54
CA PHE A 87 -1.64 -9.48 3.28
C PHE A 87 -1.07 -10.82 2.77
N ILE A 88 -0.25 -10.79 1.71
CA ILE A 88 0.29 -11.99 1.08
C ILE A 88 1.81 -11.90 1.01
N LEU A 89 2.53 -12.76 1.72
CA LEU A 89 3.99 -12.85 1.60
C LEU A 89 4.36 -13.79 0.45
N LYS A 90 5.10 -13.27 -0.54
CA LYS A 90 5.58 -14.04 -1.70
C LYS A 90 7.09 -14.12 -1.74
N TYR A 91 7.60 -15.30 -2.09
CA TYR A 91 9.00 -15.53 -2.46
C TYR A 91 9.06 -16.62 -3.55
N PRO A 92 9.88 -16.49 -4.61
CA PRO A 92 9.90 -17.44 -5.72
C PRO A 92 10.12 -18.88 -5.26
N ASN A 93 9.32 -19.82 -5.80
CA ASN A 93 9.36 -21.25 -5.49
C ASN A 93 8.97 -21.64 -4.05
N TYR A 94 8.35 -20.73 -3.30
CA TYR A 94 7.77 -21.02 -1.98
C TYR A 94 6.25 -20.86 -2.02
N GLN A 95 5.55 -21.54 -1.11
CA GLN A 95 4.13 -21.30 -0.91
C GLN A 95 3.90 -19.90 -0.33
N ASP A 96 2.86 -19.24 -0.84
CA ASP A 96 2.41 -17.94 -0.37
C ASP A 96 1.90 -18.06 1.07
N ILE A 97 2.27 -17.08 1.91
CA ILE A 97 1.73 -16.98 3.27
C ILE A 97 0.63 -15.92 3.25
N ILE A 98 -0.59 -16.35 3.51
CA ILE A 98 -1.76 -15.47 3.55
C ILE A 98 -2.02 -15.08 5.00
N ILE A 99 -2.08 -13.77 5.24
CA ILE A 99 -2.30 -13.18 6.56
C ILE A 99 -3.58 -12.36 6.48
N HIS A 100 -4.51 -12.65 7.39
CA HIS A 100 -5.75 -11.90 7.52
C HIS A 100 -5.53 -10.80 8.56
N PRO A 101 -5.86 -9.54 8.26
CA PRO A 101 -5.86 -8.48 9.25
C PRO A 101 -6.82 -8.81 10.39
N ASN A 102 -6.41 -8.50 11.62
CA ASN A 102 -7.29 -8.55 12.78
C ASN A 102 -8.16 -7.28 12.74
N CYS A 103 -9.41 -7.44 12.31
CA CYS A 103 -10.43 -6.39 12.39
C CYS A 103 -10.77 -6.04 13.84
#